data_AF-A0A6N2STW1-F1
#
_entry.id   AF-A0A6N2STW1-F1
#
_cell.length_a   1.000
_cell.length_b   1.000
_cell.length_c   1.000
_cell.angle_alpha   90.00
_cell.angle_beta   90.00
_cell.angle_gamma   90.00
#
_symmetry.space_group_name_H-M   'P 1'
#
loop_
_entity.id
_entity.type
_entity.pdbx_description
1 polymer ?
#
loop_
_entity_poly.entity_id
_entity_poly.type
_entity_poly.pdbx_seq_one_letter_code
_entity_poly.pdbx_strand_id
1 'polypeptide(L)'
;MLYHNLLKRKKYLLKEIQNLKRRLASYPAGELICAKNGKYVTYLHSLNGTRTYISKKDFAFIKELGEKKLLSASLEDSQKELQAINAFLNCYKSESSKVEQLLSQSYYQKVIAMSFSSVSEALEQWSKESYEKNPIPLRMRPGA
;
A
#
# COMPACT_ATOMS: atom_id res chain seq x y z
N MET A 1 -1.85 14.03 1.39
CA MET A 1 -1.84 12.84 2.28
C MET A 1 -1.52 11.55 1.52
N LEU A 2 -2.23 11.20 0.43
CA LEU A 2 -1.96 9.99 -0.38
C LEU A 2 -0.57 9.99 -1.06
N TYR A 3 -0.20 11.08 -1.74
CA TYR A 3 1.08 11.18 -2.46
C TYR A 3 2.31 10.90 -1.57
N HIS A 4 2.35 11.49 -0.37
CA HIS A 4 3.44 11.23 0.60
C HIS A 4 3.44 9.79 1.10
N ASN A 5 2.26 9.17 1.29
CA ASN A 5 2.17 7.76 1.67
C ASN A 5 2.72 6.84 0.57
N LEU A 6 2.41 7.14 -0.70
CA LEU A 6 2.95 6.38 -1.85
C LEU A 6 4.45 6.55 -2.00
N LEU A 7 5.01 7.74 -1.71
CA LEU A 7 6.46 7.93 -1.67
C LEU A 7 7.14 7.11 -0.57
N LYS A 8 6.54 7.05 0.63
CA LYS A 8 7.03 6.19 1.72
C LYS A 8 6.95 4.70 1.33
N ARG A 9 5.82 4.27 0.75
CA ARG A 9 5.61 2.89 0.29
C ARG A 9 6.61 2.49 -0.79
N LYS A 10 6.87 3.37 -1.77
CA LYS A 10 7.91 3.16 -2.80
C LYS A 10 9.29 2.92 -2.17
N LYS A 11 9.70 3.72 -1.19
CA LYS A 11 10.98 3.54 -0.49
C LYS A 11 11.05 2.19 0.23
N TYR A 12 9.95 1.78 0.87
CA TYR A 12 9.87 0.47 1.52
C TYR A 12 9.98 -0.67 0.51
N LEU A 13 9.20 -0.64 -0.58
CA LEU A 13 9.22 -1.68 -1.62
C LEU A 13 10.59 -1.86 -2.25
N LEU A 14 11.33 -0.78 -2.50
CA LEU A 14 12.69 -0.87 -3.03
C LEU A 14 13.63 -1.66 -2.10
N LYS A 15 13.53 -1.42 -0.78
CA LYS A 15 14.31 -2.17 0.22
C LYS A 15 13.85 -3.64 0.29
N GLU A 16 12.54 -3.87 0.28
CA GLU A 16 11.97 -5.22 0.36
C GLU A 16 12.35 -6.05 -0.87
N ILE A 17 12.23 -5.49 -2.07
CA ILE A 17 12.68 -6.13 -3.31
C ILE A 17 14.16 -6.50 -3.24
N GLN A 18 15.02 -5.60 -2.76
CA GLN A 18 16.45 -5.90 -2.61
C GLN A 18 16.68 -7.01 -1.58
N ASN A 19 15.92 -7.01 -0.48
CA ASN A 19 15.99 -8.04 0.54
C ASN A 19 15.57 -9.42 0.00
N LEU A 20 14.42 -9.48 -0.69
CA LEU A 20 13.91 -10.70 -1.32
C LEU A 20 14.90 -11.24 -2.36
N LYS A 21 15.48 -10.38 -3.21
CA LYS A 21 16.52 -10.78 -4.18
C LYS A 21 17.75 -11.39 -3.49
N ARG A 22 18.23 -10.78 -2.40
CA ARG A 22 19.37 -11.34 -1.63
C ARG A 22 19.04 -12.68 -1.01
N ARG A 23 17.85 -12.82 -0.41
CA ARG A 23 17.39 -14.10 0.15
C ARG A 23 17.27 -15.16 -0.93
N LEU A 24 16.66 -14.84 -2.07
CA LEU A 24 16.51 -15.77 -3.19
C LEU A 24 17.85 -16.26 -3.75
N ALA A 25 18.90 -15.45 -3.70
CA ALA A 25 20.24 -15.84 -4.13
C ALA A 25 20.88 -16.95 -3.28
N SER A 26 20.44 -17.16 -2.03
CA SER A 26 20.94 -18.25 -1.17
C SER A 26 20.18 -19.57 -1.34
N TYR A 27 19.04 -19.59 -2.05
CA TYR A 27 18.26 -20.81 -2.24
C TYR A 27 18.84 -21.66 -3.38
N PRO A 28 18.65 -23.00 -3.34
CA PRO A 28 19.13 -23.90 -4.37
C PRO A 28 18.53 -23.60 -5.75
N ALA A 29 19.25 -23.97 -6.81
CA ALA A 29 18.80 -23.81 -8.19
C ALA A 29 17.55 -24.66 -8.48
N GLY A 30 16.79 -24.26 -9.50
CA GLY A 30 15.57 -24.94 -9.93
C GLY A 30 14.33 -24.59 -9.12
N GLU A 31 13.25 -25.31 -9.36
CA GLU A 31 11.91 -25.01 -8.85
C GLU A 31 11.20 -26.26 -8.33
N LEU A 32 10.34 -26.06 -7.33
CA LEU A 32 9.41 -27.10 -6.88
C LEU A 32 8.15 -27.12 -7.76
N ILE A 33 7.82 -28.30 -8.24
CA ILE A 33 6.53 -28.61 -8.85
C ILE A 33 5.84 -29.64 -7.97
N CYS A 34 4.66 -29.30 -7.48
CA CYS A 34 3.78 -30.23 -6.75
C CYS A 34 2.69 -30.69 -7.71
N ALA A 35 2.61 -32.01 -7.95
CA ALA A 35 1.59 -32.61 -8.79
C ALA A 35 0.71 -33.56 -7.96
N LYS A 36 -0.61 -33.50 -8.15
CA LYS A 36 -1.55 -34.42 -7.51
C LYS A 36 -1.66 -35.69 -8.34
N ASN A 37 -1.30 -36.83 -7.75
CA ASN A 37 -1.44 -38.16 -8.31
C ASN A 37 -2.51 -38.92 -7.50
N GLY A 38 -3.78 -38.72 -7.87
CA GLY A 38 -4.91 -39.30 -7.15
C GLY A 38 -4.99 -38.80 -5.70
N LYS A 39 -4.78 -39.72 -4.75
CA LYS A 39 -4.75 -39.42 -3.29
C LYS A 39 -3.40 -38.90 -2.80
N TYR A 40 -2.34 -38.98 -3.61
CA TYR A 40 -1.00 -38.61 -3.22
C TYR A 40 -0.52 -37.33 -3.90
N VAL A 41 0.46 -36.67 -3.29
CA VAL A 41 1.21 -35.56 -3.90
C VAL A 41 2.61 -36.06 -4.26
N THR A 42 3.01 -35.74 -5.49
CA THR A 42 4.33 -35.97 -6.06
C THR A 42 5.08 -34.65 -6.10
N TYR A 43 6.32 -34.66 -5.64
CA TYR A 43 7.22 -33.51 -5.66
C TYR A 43 8.25 -33.71 -6.76
N LEU A 44 8.37 -32.73 -7.64
CA LEU A 44 9.34 -32.74 -8.74
C LEU A 44 10.24 -31.51 -8.61
N HIS A 45 11.53 -31.72 -8.82
CA HIS A 45 12.50 -30.65 -8.99
C HIS A 45 12.66 -30.38 -10.48
N SER A 46 12.40 -29.14 -10.89
CA SER A 46 12.58 -28.68 -12.26
C SER A 46 13.84 -27.84 -12.36
N LEU A 47 14.82 -28.29 -13.13
CA LEU A 47 16.07 -27.58 -13.36
C LEU A 47 16.45 -27.71 -14.83
N ASN A 48 16.66 -26.57 -15.51
CA ASN A 48 17.07 -26.51 -16.91
C ASN A 48 16.19 -27.37 -17.86
N GLY A 49 14.88 -27.37 -17.62
CA GLY A 49 13.91 -28.15 -18.41
C GLY A 49 13.82 -29.64 -18.05
N THR A 50 14.72 -30.15 -17.21
CA THR A 50 14.67 -31.53 -16.70
C THR A 50 13.87 -31.59 -15.41
N ARG A 51 13.00 -32.61 -15.29
CA ARG A 51 12.19 -32.85 -14.08
C ARG A 51 12.63 -34.13 -13.41
N THR A 52 13.09 -34.03 -12.17
CA THR A 52 13.49 -35.18 -11.35
C THR A 52 12.54 -35.35 -10.17
N TYR A 53 12.29 -36.60 -9.78
CA TYR A 53 11.46 -36.89 -8.62
C TYR A 53 12.23 -36.59 -7.34
N ILE A 54 11.59 -35.88 -6.41
CA ILE A 54 12.11 -35.66 -5.06
C ILE A 54 11.42 -36.64 -4.11
N SER A 55 12.21 -37.42 -3.38
CA SER A 55 11.70 -38.30 -2.34
C SER A 55 11.03 -37.49 -1.23
N LYS A 56 9.91 -37.98 -0.70
CA LYS A 56 9.26 -37.37 0.47
C LYS A 56 10.14 -37.33 1.73
N LYS A 57 11.17 -38.18 1.79
CA LYS A 57 12.14 -38.20 2.89
C LYS A 57 13.04 -36.95 2.87
N ASP A 58 13.24 -36.34 1.70
CA ASP A 58 14.04 -35.13 1.52
C ASP A 58 13.19 -33.87 1.78
N PHE A 59 12.46 -33.88 2.89
CA PHE A 59 11.50 -32.82 3.24
C PHE A 59 12.18 -31.45 3.38
N ALA A 60 13.42 -31.41 3.89
CA ALA A 60 14.19 -30.17 4.00
C ALA A 60 14.39 -29.50 2.63
N PHE A 61 14.75 -30.28 1.61
CA PHE A 61 14.95 -29.77 0.25
C PHE A 61 13.63 -29.33 -0.40
N ILE A 62 12.55 -30.10 -0.20
CA ILE A 62 11.19 -29.71 -0.65
C ILE A 62 10.77 -28.39 0.00
N LYS A 63 11.01 -28.24 1.30
CA LYS A 63 10.69 -27.03 2.07
C LYS A 63 11.46 -25.82 1.53
N GLU A 64 12.77 -25.95 1.32
CA GLU A 64 13.58 -24.87 0.76
C GLU A 64 13.10 -24.42 -0.62
N LEU A 65 12.81 -25.35 -1.54
CA LEU A 65 12.29 -25.00 -2.85
C LEU A 65 10.87 -24.41 -2.79
N GLY A 66 10.05 -24.85 -1.83
CA GLY A 66 8.73 -24.29 -1.57
C GLY A 66 8.80 -22.85 -1.06
N GLU A 67 9.69 -22.59 -0.09
CA GLU A 67 9.97 -21.23 0.41
C GLU A 67 10.50 -20.33 -0.69
N LYS A 68 11.45 -20.82 -1.50
CA LYS A 68 11.94 -20.11 -2.69
C LYS A 68 10.80 -19.70 -3.61
N LYS A 69 9.89 -20.64 -3.92
CA LYS A 69 8.74 -20.37 -4.80
C LYS A 69 7.81 -19.28 -4.24
N LEU A 70 7.53 -19.33 -2.94
CA LEU A 70 6.74 -18.30 -2.26
C LEU A 70 7.43 -16.92 -2.32
N LEU A 71 8.72 -16.87 -1.98
CA LEU A 71 9.48 -15.62 -2.00
C LEU A 71 9.62 -15.03 -3.41
N SER A 72 9.76 -15.87 -4.43
CA SER A 72 9.74 -15.46 -5.84
C SER A 72 8.40 -14.82 -6.21
N ALA A 73 7.28 -15.41 -5.81
CA ALA A 73 5.96 -14.83 -6.04
C ALA A 73 5.79 -13.49 -5.30
N SER A 74 6.21 -13.41 -4.03
CA SER A 74 6.19 -12.14 -3.27
C SER A 74 7.06 -11.05 -3.90
N LEU A 75 8.19 -11.43 -4.51
CA LEU A 75 9.05 -10.51 -5.25
C LEU A 75 8.32 -9.96 -6.49
N GLU A 76 7.66 -10.81 -7.26
CA GLU A 76 6.88 -10.41 -8.43
C GLU A 76 5.75 -9.45 -8.06
N ASP A 77 5.00 -9.76 -7.01
CA ASP A 77 3.92 -8.90 -6.50
C ASP A 77 4.46 -7.54 -6.04
N SER A 78 5.59 -7.52 -5.33
CA SER A 78 6.25 -6.28 -4.89
C SER A 78 6.71 -5.43 -6.07
N GLN A 79 7.19 -6.06 -7.15
CA GLN A 79 7.59 -5.37 -8.38
C GLN A 79 6.40 -4.78 -9.12
N LYS A 80 5.29 -5.52 -9.23
CA LYS A 80 4.03 -5.03 -9.80
C LYS A 80 3.49 -3.83 -9.01
N GLU A 81 3.50 -3.90 -7.69
CA GLU A 81 3.08 -2.79 -6.82
C GLU A 81 3.96 -1.56 -7.07
N LEU A 82 5.29 -1.74 -7.11
CA LEU A 82 6.23 -0.65 -7.38
C LEU A 82 5.98 0.00 -8.75
N GLN A 83 5.68 -0.80 -9.78
CA GLN A 83 5.35 -0.31 -11.11
C GLN A 83 4.07 0.54 -11.09
N ALA A 84 3.02 0.07 -10.41
CA ALA A 84 1.77 0.80 -10.27
C ALA A 84 1.95 2.14 -9.54
N ILE A 85 2.73 2.14 -8.45
CA ILE A 85 3.05 3.37 -7.70
C ILE A 85 3.82 4.34 -8.58
N ASN A 86 4.80 3.87 -9.34
CA ASN A 86 5.56 4.74 -10.24
C ASN A 86 4.67 5.36 -11.32
N ALA A 87 3.76 4.58 -11.92
CA ALA A 87 2.79 5.09 -12.89
C ALA A 87 1.93 6.20 -12.27
N PHE A 88 1.36 5.95 -11.09
CA PHE A 88 0.58 6.96 -10.37
C PHE A 88 1.37 8.24 -10.10
N LEU A 89 2.58 8.12 -9.53
CA LEU A 89 3.40 9.28 -9.18
C LEU A 89 3.83 10.08 -10.41
N ASN A 90 4.02 9.43 -11.55
CA ASN A 90 4.35 10.11 -12.80
C ASN A 90 3.15 10.92 -13.31
N CYS A 91 1.95 10.32 -13.36
CA CYS A 91 0.73 11.03 -13.76
C CYS A 91 0.42 12.21 -12.83
N TYR A 92 0.52 11.99 -11.51
CA TYR A 92 0.20 12.99 -10.51
C TYR A 92 1.16 14.20 -10.51
N LYS A 93 2.42 14.01 -10.93
CA LYS A 93 3.40 15.11 -11.04
C LYS A 93 3.21 15.96 -12.29
N SER A 94 2.73 15.37 -13.39
CA SER A 94 2.63 16.04 -14.68
C SER A 94 1.39 16.93 -14.82
N GLU A 95 0.34 16.70 -14.03
CA GLU A 95 -0.86 17.50 -14.07
C GLU A 95 -0.91 18.42 -12.83
N SER A 96 -0.66 19.72 -13.00
CA SER A 96 -1.13 20.68 -11.99
C SER A 96 -2.62 20.46 -11.83
N SER A 97 -3.12 20.40 -10.58
CA SER A 97 -4.52 20.06 -10.32
C SER A 97 -5.43 20.94 -11.18
N LYS A 98 -6.33 20.34 -11.96
CA LYS A 98 -7.32 21.10 -12.76
C LYS A 98 -8.10 22.08 -11.88
N VAL A 99 -8.32 21.70 -10.62
CA VAL A 99 -8.93 22.56 -9.61
C VAL A 99 -8.02 23.74 -9.27
N GLU A 100 -6.72 23.52 -9.05
CA GLU A 100 -5.76 24.62 -8.82
C GLU A 100 -5.63 25.53 -10.04
N GLN A 101 -5.61 24.98 -11.26
CA GLN A 101 -5.64 25.75 -12.50
C GLN A 101 -6.91 26.61 -12.59
N LEU A 102 -8.09 26.04 -12.30
CA LEU A 102 -9.36 26.77 -12.32
C LEU A 102 -9.39 27.86 -11.24
N LEU A 103 -8.93 27.54 -10.03
CA LEU A 103 -8.85 28.48 -8.91
C LEU A 103 -7.77 29.53 -9.10
N SER A 104 -6.78 29.33 -9.98
CA SER A 104 -5.81 30.36 -10.35
C SER A 104 -6.42 31.44 -11.26
N GLN A 105 -7.58 31.17 -11.86
CA GLN A 105 -8.28 32.12 -12.73
C GLN A 105 -9.17 33.05 -11.89
N SER A 106 -8.89 34.35 -11.97
CA SER A 106 -9.54 35.39 -11.13
C SER A 106 -11.06 35.47 -11.33
N TYR A 107 -11.56 35.20 -12.53
CA TYR A 107 -13.00 35.20 -12.82
C TYR A 107 -13.73 34.05 -12.13
N TYR A 108 -13.16 32.85 -12.17
CA TYR A 108 -13.74 31.69 -11.47
C TYR A 108 -13.70 31.88 -9.96
N GLN A 109 -12.61 32.42 -9.39
CA GLN A 109 -12.57 32.73 -7.95
C GLN A 109 -13.72 33.66 -7.54
N LYS A 110 -14.01 34.71 -8.32
CA LYS A 110 -15.09 35.65 -8.01
C LYS A 110 -16.47 34.98 -8.05
N VAL A 111 -16.76 34.20 -9.10
CA VAL A 111 -18.05 33.50 -9.24
C VAL A 111 -18.24 32.45 -8.13
N ILE A 112 -17.18 31.70 -7.82
CA ILE A 112 -17.18 30.72 -6.74
C ILE A 112 -17.41 31.43 -5.39
N ALA A 113 -16.69 32.52 -5.11
CA ALA A 113 -16.87 33.29 -3.88
C ALA A 113 -18.32 33.78 -3.68
N MET A 114 -19.01 34.19 -4.74
CA MET A 114 -20.43 34.57 -4.68
C MET A 114 -21.34 33.41 -4.26
N SER A 115 -20.97 32.17 -4.59
CA SER A 115 -21.73 30.96 -4.27
C SER A 115 -21.60 30.55 -2.79
N PHE A 116 -20.47 30.90 -2.16
CA PHE A 116 -20.13 30.52 -0.79
C PHE A 116 -20.18 31.69 0.20
N SER A 117 -20.61 32.89 -0.23
CA SER A 117 -20.67 34.10 0.60
C SER A 117 -21.59 33.94 1.83
N SER A 118 -22.65 33.13 1.73
CA SER A 118 -23.58 32.87 2.85
C SER A 118 -23.01 31.95 3.93
N VAL A 119 -21.91 31.24 3.66
CA VAL A 119 -21.26 30.35 4.65
C VAL A 119 -20.62 31.19 5.76
N SER A 120 -20.14 32.40 5.45
CA SER A 120 -19.58 33.31 6.46
C SER A 120 -20.64 33.78 7.45
N GLU A 121 -21.82 34.16 6.97
CA GLU A 121 -22.94 34.58 7.81
C GLU A 121 -23.49 33.41 8.64
N ALA A 122 -23.61 32.23 8.03
CA ALA A 122 -24.04 31.01 8.74
C ALA A 122 -23.05 30.59 9.83
N LEU A 123 -21.74 30.68 9.59
CA LEU A 123 -20.70 30.38 10.59
C LEU A 123 -20.65 31.41 11.71
N GLU A 124 -20.80 32.70 11.38
CA GLU A 124 -20.92 33.73 12.40
C GLU A 124 -22.17 33.51 13.26
N GLN A 125 -23.28 33.14 12.65
CA GLN A 125 -24.53 32.87 13.36
C GLN A 125 -24.41 31.63 14.24
N TRP A 126 -23.80 30.55 13.74
CA TRP A 126 -23.45 29.37 14.55
C TRP A 126 -22.55 29.74 15.73
N SER A 127 -21.51 30.57 15.52
CA SER A 127 -20.59 30.98 16.58
C SER A 127 -21.27 31.77 17.72
N LYS A 128 -22.38 32.46 17.40
CA LYS A 128 -23.19 33.26 18.32
C LYS A 128 -24.36 32.44 18.91
N GLU A 129 -24.59 31.24 18.41
CA GLU A 129 -25.69 30.40 18.84
C GLU A 129 -25.43 29.84 20.24
N SER A 130 -26.48 29.76 21.06
CA SER A 130 -26.34 29.28 22.43
C SER A 130 -26.22 27.76 22.43
N TYR A 131 -25.03 27.26 22.73
CA TYR A 131 -24.81 25.83 22.91
C TYR A 131 -25.34 25.34 24.26
N GLU A 132 -25.80 24.08 24.30
CA GLU A 132 -26.10 23.41 25.56
C GLU A 132 -24.87 23.42 26.46
N LYS A 133 -24.97 24.13 27.59
CA LYS A 133 -23.92 24.17 28.60
C LYS A 133 -24.07 22.92 29.46
N ASN A 134 -22.95 22.27 29.74
CA ASN A 134 -22.93 21.11 30.64
C ASN A 134 -23.61 21.49 31.98
N PRO A 135 -24.73 20.86 32.35
CA PRO A 135 -25.50 21.21 33.54
C PRO A 135 -24.77 20.82 34.84
N ILE A 136 -23.67 20.07 34.75
CA ILE A 136 -22.87 19.68 35.90
C ILE A 136 -21.92 20.84 36.25
N PRO A 137 -22.13 21.58 37.35
CA PRO A 137 -21.12 22.49 37.84
C PRO A 137 -19.87 21.66 38.16
N LEU A 138 -18.74 22.02 37.55
CA LEU A 138 -17.44 21.47 37.95
C LEU A 138 -17.27 21.83 39.43
N ARG A 139 -17.57 20.88 40.34
CA ARG A 139 -17.18 21.00 41.74
C ARG A 139 -15.66 21.01 41.73
N MET A 140 -15.09 22.22 41.81
CA MET A 140 -13.73 22.42 42.30
C MET A 140 -13.66 21.65 43.63
N ARG A 141 -12.89 20.56 43.68
CA ARG A 141 -12.56 19.95 44.98
C ARG A 141 -11.86 21.03 45.81
N PRO A 142 -12.34 21.38 47.00
CA PRO A 142 -11.57 22.22 47.90
C PRO A 142 -10.40 21.41 48.43
N GLY A 143 -9.19 21.95 48.27
CA GLY A 143 -8.04 21.77 49.15
C GLY A 143 -7.43 20.37 49.27
N ALA A 144 -6.15 20.29 48.92
CA ALA A 144 -5.18 19.63 49.81
C ALA A 144 -5.13 20.37 51.16
#